data_AF-A0A940YY48-F1
#
_entry.id   AF-A0A940YY48-F1
#
_cell.length_a   1.000
_cell.length_b   1.000
_cell.length_c   1.000
_cell.angle_alpha   90.00
_cell.angle_beta   90.00
_cell.angle_gamma   90.00
#
_symmetry.space_group_name_H-M   'P 1'
#
loop_
_entity.id
_entity.type
_entity.pdbx_description
1 polymer ?
#
loop_
_entity_poly.entity_id
_entity_poly.type
_entity_poly.pdbx_seq_one_letter_code
_entity_poly.pdbx_strand_id
1 'polypeptide(L)'
;MRSRRRHPLLVPVLLCALVVFVARPSSASDGGDGIAGSRISAEVARLYEDAAVATEQYEAGRREAEAQRERARHLEGLLDRQRQDISVLHEDLGRIARAQYRTGGGLPVAARMLLADSPEELMRGQHAVWQADLAVNNAISKSRRAEARLSADEARARAQWERLDRRNAELAAMKDTLQRKLEEARERLQGQADVSAAAGSCRGAVRLDQPESGLQDGWVAPVETYEMSAGFGSGGTRWANRHTGQDFAVPIGTPVRAVGDGRVVKVACGGAFGMQIVVQHPGGYYTQYAHLASAAVDQGERVRTGQWIGQSGSTGNSTGPHLHFEVRVTPELGSAVDPVPWLATRGVHL
;
A
#
# COMPACT_ATOMS: atom_id res chain seq x y z
N MET A 1 38.32 -29.66 -24.75
CA MET A 1 37.69 -30.52 -23.72
C MET A 1 37.45 -29.69 -22.46
N ARG A 2 36.21 -29.28 -22.20
CA ARG A 2 35.79 -28.71 -20.90
C ARG A 2 34.32 -29.04 -20.68
N SER A 3 34.10 -30.00 -19.79
CA SER A 3 32.81 -30.40 -19.23
C SER A 3 32.21 -29.23 -18.43
N ARG A 4 30.93 -28.93 -18.64
CA ARG A 4 30.15 -28.11 -17.69
C ARG A 4 28.91 -28.87 -17.25
N ARG A 5 28.82 -28.94 -15.92
CA ARG A 5 27.90 -29.70 -15.08
C ARG A 5 26.46 -29.19 -15.21
N ARG A 6 25.53 -30.13 -15.04
CA ARG A 6 24.10 -29.90 -14.81
C ARG A 6 23.88 -29.24 -13.44
N HIS A 7 23.02 -28.23 -13.38
CA HIS A 7 22.36 -27.78 -12.15
C HIS A 7 20.84 -27.83 -12.39
N PRO A 8 20.07 -28.55 -11.57
CA PRO A 8 18.62 -28.43 -11.58
C PRO A 8 18.19 -27.18 -10.79
N LEU A 9 17.29 -26.39 -11.36
CA LEU A 9 16.66 -25.26 -10.70
C LEU A 9 15.66 -25.78 -9.65
N LEU A 10 15.97 -25.50 -8.38
CA LEU A 10 15.05 -25.64 -7.26
C LEU A 10 13.99 -24.55 -7.35
N VAL A 11 12.72 -24.94 -7.46
CA VAL A 11 11.55 -24.07 -7.30
C VAL A 11 11.28 -23.95 -5.79
N PRO A 12 11.27 -22.75 -5.18
CA PRO A 12 10.81 -22.62 -3.82
C PRO A 12 9.28 -22.54 -3.81
N VAL A 13 8.65 -23.58 -3.27
CA VAL A 13 7.24 -23.57 -2.88
C VAL A 13 7.16 -22.80 -1.56
N LEU A 14 6.57 -21.61 -1.58
CA LEU A 14 6.29 -20.84 -0.37
C LEU A 14 5.08 -21.48 0.34
N LEU A 15 5.33 -22.10 1.49
CA LEU A 15 4.31 -22.67 2.37
C LEU A 15 3.81 -21.58 3.31
N CYS A 16 2.54 -21.18 3.19
CA CYS A 16 1.88 -20.29 4.15
C CYS A 16 1.61 -21.07 5.44
N ALA A 17 2.29 -20.72 6.53
CA ALA A 17 1.96 -21.18 7.88
C ALA A 17 0.94 -20.23 8.51
N LEU A 18 -0.28 -20.73 8.73
CA LEU A 18 -1.28 -20.09 9.58
C LEU A 18 -0.84 -20.24 11.05
N VAL A 19 -0.54 -19.14 11.73
CA VAL A 19 -0.33 -19.13 13.18
C VAL A 19 -1.67 -18.80 13.84
N VAL A 20 -2.24 -19.80 14.52
CA VAL A 20 -3.40 -19.64 15.40
C VAL A 20 -2.89 -19.17 16.77
N PHE A 21 -3.25 -17.95 17.16
CA PHE A 21 -2.99 -17.43 18.51
C PHE A 21 -3.94 -18.08 19.52
N VAL A 22 -3.39 -18.87 20.43
CA VAL A 22 -4.08 -19.39 21.62
C VAL A 22 -3.90 -18.38 22.75
N ALA A 23 -4.98 -17.71 23.15
CA ALA A 23 -4.99 -16.84 24.33
C ALA A 23 -4.98 -17.67 25.62
N ARG A 24 -4.03 -17.41 26.51
CA ARG A 24 -4.05 -17.87 27.91
C ARG A 24 -4.59 -16.75 28.80
N PRO A 25 -5.52 -17.03 29.74
CA PRO A 25 -6.00 -16.00 30.66
C PRO A 25 -5.05 -15.86 31.85
N SER A 26 -4.56 -14.65 32.08
CA SER A 26 -3.95 -14.23 33.35
C SER A 26 -5.03 -13.56 34.22
N SER A 27 -5.24 -14.10 35.40
CA SER A 27 -6.11 -13.57 36.46
C SER A 27 -5.48 -12.34 37.14
N ALA A 28 -6.21 -11.24 37.27
CA ALA A 28 -6.19 -10.36 38.45
C ALA A 28 -7.23 -9.21 38.40
N SER A 29 -8.08 -9.20 39.44
CA SER A 29 -8.68 -8.08 40.19
C SER A 29 -9.10 -6.75 39.52
N ASP A 30 -10.43 -6.60 39.46
CA ASP A 30 -11.29 -5.47 39.86
C ASP A 30 -10.81 -4.01 39.69
N GLY A 31 -11.44 -3.33 38.73
CA GLY A 31 -11.23 -1.93 38.35
C GLY A 31 -12.04 -1.59 37.09
N GLY A 32 -13.38 -1.67 37.20
CA GLY A 32 -14.31 -1.78 36.06
C GLY A 32 -14.21 -0.73 34.96
N ASP A 33 -13.81 0.52 35.26
CA ASP A 33 -13.71 1.60 34.28
C ASP A 33 -12.32 1.75 33.63
N GLY A 34 -11.24 1.36 34.32
CA GLY A 34 -9.87 1.43 33.79
C GLY A 34 -9.62 0.34 32.74
N ILE A 35 -10.20 -0.84 32.93
CA ILE A 35 -10.06 -1.99 32.03
C ILE A 35 -10.80 -1.76 30.70
N ALA A 36 -11.91 -1.01 30.71
CA ALA A 36 -12.67 -0.70 29.50
C ALA A 36 -11.94 0.31 28.59
N GLY A 37 -11.38 1.39 29.16
CA GLY A 37 -10.57 2.36 28.41
C GLY A 37 -9.25 1.77 27.90
N SER A 38 -8.63 0.90 28.72
CA SER A 38 -7.45 0.14 28.32
C SER A 38 -7.68 -0.74 27.09
N ARG A 39 -8.85 -1.38 26.99
CA ARG A 39 -9.20 -2.21 25.83
C ARG A 39 -9.38 -1.41 24.55
N ILE A 40 -10.01 -0.24 24.61
CA ILE A 40 -10.29 0.57 23.40
C ILE A 40 -9.01 1.15 22.83
N SER A 41 -8.11 1.65 23.69
CA SER A 41 -6.83 2.21 23.23
C SER A 41 -5.95 1.13 22.56
N ALA A 42 -5.87 -0.07 23.12
CA ALA A 42 -5.17 -1.19 22.48
C ALA A 42 -5.89 -1.68 21.19
N GLU A 43 -7.23 -1.67 21.17
CA GLU A 43 -8.03 -2.00 19.98
C GLU A 43 -7.74 -1.04 18.82
N VAL A 44 -7.69 0.27 19.07
CA VAL A 44 -7.37 1.29 18.05
C VAL A 44 -5.96 1.09 17.49
N ALA A 45 -4.97 0.84 18.34
CA ALA A 45 -3.60 0.60 17.88
C ALA A 45 -3.50 -0.63 16.96
N ARG A 46 -4.17 -1.74 17.31
CA ARG A 46 -4.21 -2.94 16.45
C ARG A 46 -4.96 -2.70 15.14
N LEU A 47 -6.14 -2.08 15.21
CA LEU A 47 -6.93 -1.77 14.01
C LEU A 47 -6.20 -0.81 13.07
N TYR A 48 -5.38 0.09 13.61
CA TYR A 48 -4.54 0.98 12.82
C TYR A 48 -3.51 0.18 11.99
N GLU A 49 -2.80 -0.75 12.63
CA GLU A 49 -1.84 -1.64 11.96
C GLU A 49 -2.53 -2.55 10.95
N ASP A 50 -3.64 -3.19 11.32
CA ASP A 50 -4.43 -4.05 10.44
C ASP A 50 -4.93 -3.28 9.20
N ALA A 51 -5.41 -2.05 9.38
CA ALA A 51 -5.88 -1.21 8.28
C ALA A 51 -4.73 -0.77 7.35
N ALA A 52 -3.53 -0.52 7.89
CA ALA A 52 -2.35 -0.21 7.10
C ALA A 52 -1.92 -1.40 6.23
N VAL A 53 -1.83 -2.59 6.82
CA VAL A 53 -1.51 -3.84 6.11
C VAL A 53 -2.56 -4.15 5.04
N ALA A 54 -3.84 -4.03 5.37
CA ALA A 54 -4.93 -4.26 4.40
C ALA A 54 -4.88 -3.27 3.23
N THR A 55 -4.53 -2.01 3.50
CA THR A 55 -4.37 -0.99 2.44
C THR A 55 -3.18 -1.34 1.54
N GLU A 56 -2.04 -1.74 2.10
CA GLU A 56 -0.87 -2.16 1.32
C GLU A 56 -1.19 -3.36 0.42
N GLN A 57 -1.86 -4.38 0.97
CA GLN A 57 -2.26 -5.57 0.21
C GLN A 57 -3.23 -5.23 -0.92
N TYR A 58 -4.22 -4.37 -0.66
CA TYR A 58 -5.16 -3.90 -1.67
C TYR A 58 -4.43 -3.14 -2.79
N GLU A 59 -3.53 -2.21 -2.47
CA GLU A 59 -2.78 -1.44 -3.47
C GLU A 59 -1.83 -2.32 -4.29
N ALA A 60 -1.17 -3.30 -3.65
CA ALA A 60 -0.32 -4.26 -4.33
C ALA A 60 -1.14 -5.12 -5.31
N GLY A 61 -2.27 -5.66 -4.85
CA GLY A 61 -3.17 -6.44 -5.69
C GLY A 61 -3.75 -5.62 -6.85
N ARG A 62 -4.13 -4.36 -6.60
CA ARG A 62 -4.62 -3.42 -7.62
C ARG A 62 -3.60 -3.23 -8.74
N ARG A 63 -2.33 -2.99 -8.39
CA ARG A 63 -1.22 -2.87 -9.36
C ARG A 63 -1.02 -4.15 -10.17
N GLU A 64 -1.13 -5.32 -9.53
CA GLU A 64 -1.00 -6.61 -10.22
C GLU A 64 -2.14 -6.83 -11.23
N ALA A 65 -3.39 -6.56 -10.83
CA ALA A 65 -4.54 -6.69 -11.72
C ALA A 65 -4.46 -5.74 -12.92
N GLU A 66 -4.02 -4.50 -12.70
CA GLU A 66 -3.78 -3.52 -13.77
C GLU A 66 -2.71 -4.01 -14.75
N ALA A 67 -1.59 -4.55 -14.25
CA ALA A 67 -0.55 -5.13 -15.10
C ALA A 67 -1.04 -6.32 -15.93
N GLN A 68 -1.91 -7.19 -15.38
CA GLN A 68 -2.48 -8.30 -16.14
C GLN A 68 -3.53 -7.83 -17.16
N ARG A 69 -4.31 -6.80 -16.83
CA ARG A 69 -5.25 -6.18 -17.78
C ARG A 69 -4.53 -5.62 -18.99
N GLU A 70 -3.40 -4.94 -18.79
CA GLU A 70 -2.56 -4.45 -19.88
C GLU A 70 -1.99 -5.59 -20.74
N ARG A 71 -1.60 -6.71 -20.14
CA ARG A 71 -1.17 -7.90 -20.91
C ARG A 71 -2.31 -8.47 -21.76
N ALA A 72 -3.52 -8.55 -21.22
CA ALA A 72 -4.68 -9.03 -21.98
C ALA A 72 -4.97 -8.12 -23.18
N ARG A 73 -4.95 -6.79 -22.99
CA ARG A 73 -5.10 -5.80 -24.07
C ARG A 73 -4.00 -5.91 -25.12
N HIS A 74 -2.77 -6.15 -24.71
CA HIS A 74 -1.65 -6.34 -25.64
C HIS A 74 -1.85 -7.60 -26.50
N LEU A 75 -2.30 -8.70 -25.91
CA LEU A 75 -2.60 -9.94 -26.62
C LEU A 75 -3.78 -9.80 -27.59
N GLU A 76 -4.82 -9.07 -27.19
CA GLU A 76 -5.94 -8.70 -28.06
C GLU A 76 -5.44 -7.95 -29.31
N GLY A 77 -4.59 -6.93 -29.12
CA GLY A 77 -3.98 -6.19 -30.23
C GLY A 77 -3.01 -7.02 -31.10
N LEU A 78 -2.42 -8.10 -30.58
CA LEU A 78 -1.67 -9.06 -31.39
C LEU A 78 -2.59 -9.97 -32.19
N LEU A 79 -3.68 -10.44 -31.58
CA LEU A 79 -4.68 -11.28 -32.21
C LEU A 79 -5.37 -10.56 -33.37
N ASP A 80 -5.73 -9.29 -33.18
CA ASP A 80 -6.35 -8.47 -34.23
C ASP A 80 -5.42 -8.25 -35.42
N ARG A 81 -4.13 -8.01 -35.17
CA ARG A 81 -3.12 -7.93 -36.25
C ARG A 81 -3.00 -9.25 -37.00
N GLN A 82 -2.97 -10.39 -36.29
CA GLN A 82 -2.93 -11.70 -36.96
C GLN A 82 -4.19 -11.96 -37.81
N ARG A 83 -5.37 -11.56 -37.34
CA ARG A 83 -6.62 -11.67 -38.11
C ARG A 83 -6.59 -10.80 -39.37
N GLN A 84 -6.06 -9.58 -39.27
CA GLN A 84 -5.87 -8.71 -40.42
C GLN A 84 -4.92 -9.33 -41.44
N ASP A 85 -3.77 -9.87 -41.00
CA ASP A 85 -2.80 -10.54 -41.88
C ASP A 85 -3.45 -11.72 -42.64
N ILE A 86 -4.22 -12.57 -41.93
CA ILE A 86 -4.94 -13.70 -42.54
C ILE A 86 -5.99 -13.21 -43.55
N SER A 87 -6.69 -12.11 -43.23
CA SER A 87 -7.71 -11.51 -44.11
C SER A 87 -7.10 -11.02 -45.43
N VAL A 88 -5.96 -10.30 -45.36
CA VAL A 88 -5.24 -9.81 -46.54
C VAL A 88 -4.76 -10.99 -47.40
N LEU A 89 -4.17 -12.02 -46.78
CA LEU A 89 -3.74 -13.23 -47.49
C LEU A 89 -4.91 -13.92 -48.23
N HIS A 90 -6.08 -14.05 -47.60
CA HIS A 90 -7.26 -14.61 -48.25
C HIS A 90 -7.77 -13.74 -49.40
N GLU A 91 -7.74 -12.41 -49.27
CA GLU A 91 -8.16 -11.49 -50.34
C GLU A 91 -7.25 -11.61 -51.56
N ASP A 92 -5.92 -11.60 -51.33
CA ASP A 92 -4.92 -11.75 -52.37
C ASP A 92 -5.06 -13.08 -53.11
N LEU A 93 -5.29 -14.18 -52.37
CA LEU A 93 -5.55 -15.49 -52.98
C LEU A 93 -6.84 -15.51 -53.78
N GLY A 94 -7.90 -14.89 -53.27
CA GLY A 94 -9.14 -14.72 -54.02
C GLY A 94 -8.93 -13.91 -55.30
N ARG A 95 -8.07 -12.88 -55.28
CA ARG A 95 -7.73 -12.06 -56.45
C ARG A 95 -6.96 -12.88 -57.49
N ILE A 96 -5.95 -13.65 -57.06
CA ILE A 96 -5.17 -14.55 -57.93
C ILE A 96 -6.08 -15.61 -58.54
N ALA A 97 -6.92 -16.27 -57.74
CA ALA A 97 -7.85 -17.29 -58.22
C ALA A 97 -8.85 -16.73 -59.24
N ARG A 98 -9.41 -15.54 -59.00
CA ARG A 98 -10.31 -14.87 -59.97
C ARG A 98 -9.59 -14.46 -61.25
N ALA A 99 -8.35 -13.96 -61.16
CA ALA A 99 -7.56 -13.59 -62.31
C ALA A 99 -7.23 -14.82 -63.17
N GLN A 100 -6.84 -15.93 -62.53
CA GLN A 100 -6.68 -17.22 -63.19
C GLN A 100 -7.99 -17.65 -63.86
N TYR A 101 -9.12 -17.66 -63.16
CA TYR A 101 -10.40 -18.06 -63.73
C TYR A 101 -10.81 -17.20 -64.95
N ARG A 102 -10.70 -15.87 -64.88
CA ARG A 102 -11.05 -14.94 -65.98
C ARG A 102 -10.14 -15.08 -67.19
N THR A 103 -8.87 -15.39 -66.98
CA THR A 103 -7.90 -15.66 -68.06
C THR A 103 -7.98 -17.10 -68.57
N GLY A 104 -9.02 -17.85 -68.21
CA GLY A 104 -9.24 -19.24 -68.67
C GLY A 104 -8.35 -20.25 -67.95
N GLY A 105 -8.01 -19.98 -66.69
CA GLY A 105 -7.18 -20.83 -65.83
C GLY A 105 -5.76 -21.00 -66.34
N GLY A 106 -5.26 -20.14 -67.22
CA GLY A 106 -4.16 -20.42 -68.14
C GLY A 106 -4.54 -21.59 -69.06
N LEU A 107 -4.26 -21.46 -70.37
CA LEU A 107 -4.41 -22.51 -71.38
C LEU A 107 -4.65 -23.90 -70.77
N PRO A 108 -5.77 -24.60 -71.05
CA PRO A 108 -6.03 -25.95 -70.55
C PRO A 108 -4.73 -26.75 -70.59
N VAL A 109 -4.46 -27.67 -69.66
CA VAL A 109 -3.17 -28.41 -69.65
C VAL A 109 -2.76 -28.86 -71.06
N ALA A 110 -3.73 -29.27 -71.88
CA ALA A 110 -3.62 -29.54 -73.31
C ALA A 110 -3.05 -28.40 -74.18
N ALA A 111 -3.48 -27.16 -73.99
CA ALA A 111 -3.02 -25.99 -74.73
C ALA A 111 -1.68 -25.41 -74.21
N ARG A 112 -1.28 -25.67 -72.95
CA ARG A 112 0.12 -25.43 -72.50
C ARG A 112 1.07 -26.49 -73.04
N MET A 113 0.62 -27.74 -73.15
CA MET A 113 1.38 -28.80 -73.82
C MET A 113 1.64 -28.48 -75.29
N LEU A 114 0.70 -27.81 -75.97
CA LEU A 114 0.84 -27.39 -77.38
C LEU A 114 1.76 -26.18 -77.60
N LEU A 115 1.94 -25.33 -76.59
CA LEU A 115 2.68 -24.07 -76.70
C LEU A 115 4.02 -24.07 -75.96
N ALA A 116 4.35 -25.14 -75.24
CA ALA A 116 5.66 -25.28 -74.61
C ALA A 116 6.68 -25.74 -75.65
N ASP A 117 7.82 -25.04 -75.73
CA ASP A 117 8.91 -25.40 -76.65
C ASP A 117 9.58 -26.74 -76.27
N SER A 118 9.36 -27.20 -75.02
CA SER A 118 9.83 -28.49 -74.52
C SER A 118 9.00 -29.02 -73.33
N PRO A 119 8.95 -30.36 -73.13
CA PRO A 119 8.38 -30.97 -71.94
C PRO A 119 9.01 -30.45 -70.63
N GLU A 120 10.31 -30.14 -70.64
CA GLU A 120 11.03 -29.63 -69.48
C GLU A 120 10.57 -28.22 -69.06
N GLU A 121 10.18 -27.37 -70.01
CA GLU A 121 9.65 -26.03 -69.70
C GLU A 121 8.26 -26.10 -69.06
N LEU A 122 7.38 -26.95 -69.59
CA LEU A 122 6.06 -27.20 -69.02
C LEU A 122 6.16 -27.70 -67.57
N MET A 123 7.02 -28.68 -67.32
CA MET A 123 7.22 -29.26 -65.99
C MET A 123 7.81 -28.26 -64.99
N ARG A 124 8.74 -27.39 -65.42
CA ARG A 124 9.28 -26.30 -64.58
C ARG A 124 8.21 -25.30 -64.19
N GLY A 125 7.36 -24.88 -65.13
CA GLY A 125 6.25 -23.96 -64.86
C GLY A 125 5.22 -24.54 -63.87
N GLN A 126 4.86 -25.82 -64.04
CA GLN A 126 3.94 -26.51 -63.14
C GLN A 126 4.55 -26.73 -61.74
N HIS A 127 5.84 -27.06 -61.68
CA HIS A 127 6.56 -27.20 -60.42
C HIS A 127 6.63 -25.86 -59.65
N ALA A 128 6.88 -24.74 -60.35
CA ALA A 128 6.92 -23.42 -59.73
C ALA A 128 5.56 -23.02 -59.11
N VAL A 129 4.44 -23.27 -59.81
CA VAL A 129 3.08 -23.01 -59.29
C VAL A 129 2.78 -23.89 -58.08
N TRP A 130 3.14 -25.17 -58.12
CA TRP A 130 2.94 -26.09 -57.00
C TRP A 130 3.76 -25.69 -55.77
N GLN A 131 5.02 -25.28 -55.94
CA GLN A 131 5.86 -24.79 -54.85
C GLN A 131 5.29 -23.50 -54.24
N ALA A 132 4.76 -22.59 -55.06
CA ALA A 132 4.10 -21.37 -54.58
C ALA A 132 2.83 -21.70 -53.77
N ASP A 133 2.00 -22.63 -54.24
CA ASP A 133 0.79 -23.07 -53.53
C ASP A 133 1.13 -23.72 -52.18
N LEU A 134 2.14 -24.58 -52.14
CA LEU A 134 2.67 -25.15 -50.90
C LEU A 134 3.19 -24.09 -49.93
N ALA A 135 3.94 -23.10 -50.42
CA ALA A 135 4.49 -22.03 -49.59
C ALA A 135 3.36 -21.19 -48.96
N VAL A 136 2.34 -20.86 -49.74
CA VAL A 136 1.13 -20.17 -49.27
C VAL A 136 0.38 -21.00 -48.23
N ASN A 137 0.08 -22.27 -48.53
CA ASN A 137 -0.64 -23.16 -47.61
C ASN A 137 0.11 -23.34 -46.29
N ASN A 138 1.44 -23.45 -46.35
CA ASN A 138 2.30 -23.48 -45.17
C ASN A 138 2.23 -22.17 -44.39
N ALA A 139 2.26 -21.01 -45.05
CA ALA A 139 2.15 -19.70 -44.42
C ALA A 139 0.79 -19.53 -43.71
N ILE A 140 -0.33 -19.84 -44.37
CA ILE A 140 -1.67 -19.81 -43.77
C ILE A 140 -1.75 -20.74 -42.56
N SER A 141 -1.24 -21.98 -42.68
CA SER A 141 -1.26 -22.92 -41.57
C SER A 141 -0.45 -22.42 -40.36
N LYS A 142 0.66 -21.71 -40.62
CA LYS A 142 1.50 -21.11 -39.57
C LYS A 142 0.78 -19.93 -38.92
N SER A 143 0.14 -19.05 -39.68
CA SER A 143 -0.64 -17.94 -39.14
C SER A 143 -1.84 -18.43 -38.32
N ARG A 144 -2.59 -19.43 -38.81
CA ARG A 144 -3.69 -20.05 -38.02
C ARG A 144 -3.21 -20.65 -36.70
N ARG A 145 -2.03 -21.31 -36.70
CA ARG A 145 -1.42 -21.80 -35.45
C ARG A 145 -1.00 -20.66 -34.52
N ALA A 146 -0.52 -19.54 -35.06
CA ALA A 146 -0.17 -18.36 -34.28
C ALA A 146 -1.42 -17.70 -33.67
N GLU A 147 -2.48 -17.54 -34.45
CA GLU A 147 -3.78 -17.04 -34.00
C GLU A 147 -4.36 -17.90 -32.87
N ALA A 148 -4.36 -19.23 -33.03
CA ALA A 148 -4.83 -20.15 -32.00
C ALA A 148 -4.02 -20.04 -30.68
N ARG A 149 -2.70 -19.82 -30.77
CA ARG A 149 -1.85 -19.59 -29.60
C ARG A 149 -2.17 -18.27 -28.92
N LEU A 150 -2.24 -17.18 -29.69
CA LEU A 150 -2.58 -15.86 -29.15
C LEU A 150 -3.97 -15.84 -28.52
N SER A 151 -4.96 -16.48 -29.13
CA SER A 151 -6.31 -16.59 -28.57
C SER A 151 -6.31 -17.40 -27.25
N ALA A 152 -5.53 -18.47 -27.17
CA ALA A 152 -5.36 -19.23 -25.92
C ALA A 152 -4.65 -18.41 -24.84
N ASP A 153 -3.60 -17.67 -25.20
CA ASP A 153 -2.86 -16.81 -24.27
C ASP A 153 -3.73 -15.64 -23.78
N GLU A 154 -4.50 -15.03 -24.66
CA GLU A 154 -5.46 -13.97 -24.35
C GLU A 154 -6.56 -14.49 -23.41
N ALA A 155 -7.12 -15.68 -23.67
CA ALA A 155 -8.08 -16.31 -22.76
C ALA A 155 -7.47 -16.62 -21.39
N ARG A 156 -6.22 -17.09 -21.34
CA ARG A 156 -5.48 -17.32 -20.07
C ARG A 156 -5.25 -16.01 -19.32
N ALA A 157 -4.81 -14.96 -20.00
CA ALA A 157 -4.59 -13.64 -19.42
C ALA A 157 -5.90 -13.04 -18.91
N ARG A 158 -7.00 -13.18 -19.67
CA ARG A 158 -8.36 -12.79 -19.24
C ARG A 158 -8.77 -13.46 -17.95
N ALA A 159 -8.71 -14.79 -17.91
CA ALA A 159 -9.06 -15.55 -16.72
C ALA A 159 -8.14 -15.23 -15.52
N GLN A 160 -6.87 -14.87 -15.76
CA GLN A 160 -5.94 -14.45 -14.71
C GLN A 160 -6.33 -13.10 -14.10
N TRP A 161 -6.55 -12.07 -14.91
CA TRP A 161 -6.91 -10.75 -14.36
C TRP A 161 -8.28 -10.78 -13.72
N GLU A 162 -9.28 -11.49 -14.26
CA GLU A 162 -10.59 -11.63 -13.61
C GLU A 162 -10.51 -12.27 -12.21
N ARG A 163 -9.60 -13.24 -12.02
CA ARG A 163 -9.33 -13.82 -10.69
C ARG A 163 -8.71 -12.80 -9.74
N LEU A 164 -7.73 -12.03 -10.21
CA LEU A 164 -7.09 -10.98 -9.42
C LEU A 164 -8.06 -9.86 -9.10
N ASP A 165 -8.94 -9.48 -10.04
CA ASP A 165 -9.95 -8.45 -9.86
C ASP A 165 -10.96 -8.83 -8.78
N ARG A 166 -11.46 -10.08 -8.80
CA ARG A 166 -12.28 -10.62 -7.70
C ARG A 166 -11.55 -10.59 -6.36
N ARG A 167 -10.28 -11.01 -6.34
CA ARG A 167 -9.46 -10.97 -5.11
C ARG A 167 -9.26 -9.54 -4.61
N ASN A 168 -9.04 -8.59 -5.51
CA ASN A 168 -8.90 -7.17 -5.16
C ASN A 168 -10.21 -6.58 -4.64
N ALA A 169 -11.34 -6.99 -5.19
CA ALA A 169 -12.65 -6.60 -4.68
C ALA A 169 -12.89 -7.13 -3.25
N GLU A 170 -12.47 -8.36 -2.96
CA GLU A 170 -12.48 -8.91 -1.59
C GLU A 170 -11.57 -8.10 -0.65
N LEU A 171 -10.35 -7.78 -1.09
CA LEU A 171 -9.40 -6.97 -0.32
C LEU A 171 -9.93 -5.54 -0.10
N ALA A 172 -10.59 -4.94 -1.09
CA ALA A 172 -11.24 -3.64 -0.97
C ALA A 172 -12.33 -3.67 0.11
N ALA A 173 -13.22 -4.66 0.06
CA ALA A 173 -14.28 -4.82 1.07
C ALA A 173 -13.71 -5.06 2.47
N MET A 174 -12.63 -5.82 2.59
CA MET A 174 -11.93 -6.04 3.86
C MET A 174 -11.30 -4.76 4.39
N LYS A 175 -10.59 -4.01 3.53
CA LYS A 175 -10.03 -2.70 3.84
C LYS A 175 -11.12 -1.75 4.34
N ASP A 176 -12.23 -1.61 3.61
CA ASP A 176 -13.32 -0.71 3.99
C ASP A 176 -13.95 -1.12 5.33
N THR A 177 -14.08 -2.41 5.58
CA THR A 177 -14.56 -2.94 6.87
C THR A 177 -13.61 -2.58 8.01
N LEU A 178 -12.30 -2.76 7.82
CA LEU A 178 -11.29 -2.41 8.82
C LEU A 178 -11.22 -0.91 9.06
N GLN A 179 -11.30 -0.09 8.02
CA GLN A 179 -11.33 1.37 8.13
C GLN A 179 -12.55 1.85 8.91
N ARG A 180 -13.74 1.29 8.65
CA ARG A 180 -14.94 1.62 9.42
C ARG A 180 -14.80 1.23 10.89
N LYS A 181 -14.30 0.02 11.19
CA LYS A 181 -14.06 -0.41 12.57
C LYS A 181 -13.05 0.49 13.28
N LEU A 182 -11.99 0.89 12.58
CA LEU A 182 -10.99 1.80 13.10
C LEU A 182 -11.60 3.16 13.45
N GLU A 183 -12.45 3.70 12.57
CA GLU A 183 -13.12 4.98 12.83
C GLU A 183 -14.09 4.90 14.01
N GLU A 184 -14.92 3.84 14.07
CA GLU A 184 -15.80 3.57 15.21
C GLU A 184 -15.02 3.41 16.53
N ALA A 185 -13.82 2.81 16.49
CA ALA A 185 -12.95 2.68 17.65
C ALA A 185 -12.30 4.02 18.06
N ARG A 186 -11.92 4.85 17.09
CA ARG A 186 -11.37 6.20 17.31
C ARG A 186 -12.39 7.13 17.95
N GLU A 187 -13.63 7.14 17.47
CA GLU A 187 -14.70 7.94 18.04
C GLU A 187 -14.97 7.55 19.51
N ARG A 188 -15.01 6.24 19.80
CA ARG A 188 -15.12 5.72 21.17
C ARG A 188 -13.96 6.18 22.05
N LEU A 189 -12.72 6.10 21.54
CA LEU A 189 -11.52 6.52 22.26
C LEU A 189 -11.56 8.02 22.57
N GLN A 190 -11.94 8.84 21.58
CA GLN A 190 -12.07 10.30 21.75
C GLN A 190 -13.13 10.65 22.78
N GLY A 191 -14.32 10.04 22.71
CA GLY A 191 -15.38 10.29 23.69
C GLY A 191 -14.95 9.99 25.13
N GLN A 192 -14.17 8.92 25.34
CA GLN A 192 -13.61 8.62 26.66
C GLN A 192 -12.57 9.64 27.11
N ALA A 193 -11.75 10.12 26.18
CA ALA A 193 -10.74 11.13 26.43
C ALA A 193 -11.38 12.48 26.80
N ASP A 194 -12.43 12.89 26.10
CA ASP A 194 -13.16 14.13 26.36
C ASP A 194 -13.83 14.12 27.74
N VAL A 195 -14.42 12.99 28.14
CA VAL A 195 -14.95 12.83 29.51
C VAL A 195 -13.84 12.99 30.54
N SER A 196 -12.66 12.40 30.30
CA SER A 196 -11.53 12.46 31.23
C SER A 196 -10.93 13.88 31.31
N ALA A 197 -10.84 14.57 30.16
CA ALA A 197 -10.38 15.95 30.07
C ALA A 197 -11.36 16.93 30.73
N ALA A 198 -12.67 16.75 30.53
CA ALA A 198 -13.71 17.56 31.18
C ALA A 198 -13.75 17.36 32.70
N ALA A 199 -13.49 16.13 33.18
CA ALA A 199 -13.38 15.83 34.60
C ALA A 199 -12.06 16.32 35.24
N GLY A 200 -11.07 16.73 34.43
CA GLY A 200 -9.75 17.14 34.92
C GLY A 200 -8.92 15.99 35.51
N SER A 201 -9.28 14.74 35.23
CA SER A 201 -8.68 13.55 35.85
C SER A 201 -8.41 12.45 34.83
N CYS A 202 -7.20 11.91 34.82
CA CYS A 202 -6.79 10.83 33.91
C CYS A 202 -7.12 9.46 34.51
N ARG A 203 -7.52 8.50 33.67
CA ARG A 203 -7.87 7.13 34.08
C ARG A 203 -6.67 6.19 34.30
N GLY A 204 -5.45 6.73 34.30
CA GLY A 204 -4.19 5.97 34.38
C GLY A 204 -3.65 5.52 33.00
N ALA A 205 -2.43 5.01 32.99
CA ALA A 205 -1.76 4.56 31.77
C ALA A 205 -2.38 3.28 31.17
N VAL A 206 -2.51 3.28 29.84
CA VAL A 206 -2.88 2.11 29.04
C VAL A 206 -1.66 1.61 28.27
N ARG A 207 -1.09 0.48 28.72
CA ARG A 207 0.03 -0.15 28.02
C ARG A 207 -0.41 -0.59 26.62
N LEU A 208 0.23 -0.02 25.60
CA LEU A 208 0.07 -0.43 24.22
C LEU A 208 1.00 -1.63 23.94
N ASP A 209 0.53 -2.58 23.13
CA ASP A 209 1.36 -3.66 22.61
C ASP A 209 2.32 -3.06 21.56
N GLN A 210 3.43 -2.49 22.03
CA GLN A 210 4.43 -1.88 21.15
C GLN A 210 5.20 -2.99 20.45
N PRO A 211 5.44 -2.91 19.13
CA PRO A 211 6.35 -3.83 18.48
C PRO A 211 7.73 -3.74 19.17
N GLU A 212 8.43 -4.86 19.33
CA GLU A 212 9.81 -4.90 19.88
C GLU A 212 10.84 -4.22 18.96
N SER A 213 10.40 -3.27 18.13
CA SER A 213 11.21 -2.43 17.26
C SER A 213 12.27 -1.75 18.11
N GLY A 214 13.50 -2.20 17.86
CA GLY A 214 14.67 -1.96 18.69
C GLY A 214 14.85 -0.50 19.05
N LEU A 215 15.39 -0.33 20.26
CA LEU A 215 16.00 0.89 20.77
C LEU A 215 16.61 1.70 19.64
N GLN A 216 16.01 2.85 19.33
CA GLN A 216 16.56 3.75 18.34
C GLN A 216 17.64 4.60 19.01
N ASP A 217 18.86 4.53 18.48
CA ASP A 217 19.93 5.44 18.88
C ASP A 217 19.63 6.83 18.31
N GLY A 218 19.63 7.85 19.17
CA GLY A 218 19.39 9.25 18.78
C GLY A 218 18.02 9.78 19.18
N TRP A 219 17.57 10.82 18.49
CA TRP A 219 16.25 11.44 18.65
C TRP A 219 15.35 11.06 17.48
N VAL A 220 14.04 11.08 17.69
CA VAL A 220 13.04 10.74 16.65
C VAL A 220 11.91 11.77 16.59
N ALA A 221 11.16 11.77 15.49
CA ALA A 221 9.92 12.54 15.40
C ALA A 221 8.84 11.97 16.36
N PRO A 222 8.00 12.83 16.97
CA PRO A 222 7.03 12.39 17.98
C PRO A 222 5.89 11.54 17.40
N VAL A 223 5.70 11.59 16.08
CA VAL A 223 4.78 10.75 15.29
C VAL A 223 5.49 10.30 14.02
N GLU A 224 5.11 9.15 13.47
CA GLU A 224 5.81 8.54 12.33
C GLU A 224 5.40 9.12 10.98
N THR A 225 4.09 9.21 10.74
CA THR A 225 3.50 9.79 9.54
C THR A 225 2.58 10.92 9.93
N TYR A 226 2.78 12.10 9.33
CA TYR A 226 2.08 13.33 9.70
C TYR A 226 2.09 14.35 8.57
N GLU A 227 1.19 15.33 8.68
CA GLU A 227 1.30 16.62 7.97
C GLU A 227 1.57 17.72 8.98
N MET A 228 2.47 18.66 8.66
CA MET A 228 2.70 19.83 9.53
C MET A 228 1.54 20.81 9.38
N SER A 229 0.97 21.25 10.49
CA SER A 229 -0.12 22.25 10.49
C SER A 229 0.35 23.59 11.04
N ALA A 230 0.06 23.93 12.30
CA ALA A 230 0.46 25.20 12.90
C ALA A 230 1.88 25.14 13.46
N GLY A 231 2.73 26.08 13.06
CA GLY A 231 4.11 26.18 13.52
C GLY A 231 4.28 27.02 14.79
N PHE A 232 5.43 26.89 15.44
CA PHE A 232 5.78 27.70 16.60
C PHE A 232 5.76 29.20 16.27
N GLY A 233 5.25 30.02 17.20
CA GLY A 233 5.15 31.46 17.04
C GLY A 233 4.03 31.95 16.12
N SER A 234 3.24 31.05 15.51
CA SER A 234 2.08 31.41 14.70
C SER A 234 1.06 32.22 15.52
N GLY A 235 0.39 33.19 14.90
CA GLY A 235 -0.60 34.06 15.54
C GLY A 235 -1.88 34.19 14.72
N GLY A 236 -2.95 34.73 15.32
CA GLY A 236 -4.26 34.89 14.67
C GLY A 236 -5.42 34.79 15.65
N THR A 237 -6.65 34.91 15.16
CA THR A 237 -7.89 34.93 15.97
C THR A 237 -8.16 33.64 16.75
N ARG A 238 -7.48 32.53 16.41
CA ARG A 238 -7.62 31.23 17.08
C ARG A 238 -6.83 31.12 18.38
N TRP A 239 -5.96 32.08 18.68
CA TRP A 239 -5.10 32.02 19.86
C TRP A 239 -5.12 33.32 20.66
N ALA A 240 -5.26 33.21 21.98
CA ALA A 240 -5.14 34.34 22.89
C ALA A 240 -3.68 34.85 23.02
N ASN A 241 -2.71 33.98 22.72
CA ASN A 241 -1.26 34.24 22.67
C ASN A 241 -0.67 33.58 21.41
N ARG A 242 0.61 33.80 21.08
CA ARG A 242 1.25 33.05 19.97
C ARG A 242 1.27 31.54 20.26
N HIS A 243 1.21 30.74 19.20
CA HIS A 243 1.31 29.29 19.26
C HIS A 243 2.67 28.87 19.87
N THR A 244 2.64 28.01 20.89
CA THR A 244 3.79 27.69 21.74
C THR A 244 4.53 26.41 21.34
N GLY A 245 4.06 25.72 20.31
CA GLY A 245 4.60 24.44 19.87
C GLY A 245 4.52 24.25 18.37
N GLN A 246 4.75 23.01 17.95
CA GLN A 246 4.56 22.53 16.60
C GLN A 246 3.39 21.55 16.60
N ASP A 247 2.42 21.79 15.72
CA ASP A 247 1.29 20.89 15.54
C ASP A 247 1.53 19.91 14.38
N PHE A 248 1.21 18.65 14.64
CA PHE A 248 1.23 17.56 13.68
C PHE A 248 -0.19 17.08 13.45
N ALA A 249 -0.75 17.33 12.26
CA ALA A 249 -2.05 16.82 11.89
C ALA A 249 -1.98 15.30 11.73
N VAL A 250 -2.65 14.58 12.65
CA VAL A 250 -2.70 13.12 12.67
C VAL A 250 -4.09 12.68 13.16
N PRO A 251 -4.63 11.56 12.65
CA PRO A 251 -5.90 11.03 13.14
C PRO A 251 -5.84 10.69 14.63
N ILE A 252 -7.00 10.65 15.28
CA ILE A 252 -7.15 10.18 16.66
C ILE A 252 -6.61 8.76 16.77
N GLY A 253 -5.96 8.44 17.89
CA GLY A 253 -5.41 7.11 18.12
C GLY A 253 -4.05 6.86 17.48
N THR A 254 -3.46 7.85 16.79
CA THR A 254 -2.11 7.67 16.23
C THR A 254 -1.10 7.53 17.36
N PRO A 255 -0.24 6.49 17.37
CA PRO A 255 0.76 6.32 18.42
C PRO A 255 1.71 7.53 18.50
N VAL A 256 1.87 8.07 19.71
CA VAL A 256 2.77 9.18 20.02
C VAL A 256 3.99 8.63 20.74
N ARG A 257 5.17 9.03 20.28
CA ARG A 257 6.47 8.50 20.70
C ARG A 257 7.23 9.51 21.54
N ALA A 258 7.97 9.04 22.54
CA ALA A 258 8.97 9.86 23.20
C ALA A 258 10.07 10.20 22.18
N VAL A 259 10.31 11.49 21.94
CA VAL A 259 11.33 11.92 20.96
C VAL A 259 12.76 11.57 21.38
N GLY A 260 12.97 11.29 22.66
CA GLY A 260 14.26 10.94 23.25
C GLY A 260 14.11 10.28 24.61
N ASP A 261 15.17 9.65 25.11
CA ASP A 261 15.24 9.10 26.46
C ASP A 261 14.87 10.14 27.53
N GLY A 262 14.14 9.72 28.56
CA GLY A 262 13.72 10.65 29.61
C GLY A 262 12.95 10.03 30.76
N ARG A 263 12.40 10.92 31.59
CA ARG A 263 11.50 10.59 32.70
C ARG A 263 10.22 11.39 32.54
N VAL A 264 9.08 10.72 32.62
CA VAL A 264 7.77 11.37 32.63
C VAL A 264 7.65 12.16 33.93
N VAL A 265 7.56 13.48 33.83
CA VAL A 265 7.43 14.37 34.99
C VAL A 265 6.00 14.82 35.23
N LYS A 266 5.12 14.70 34.23
CA LYS A 266 3.70 15.05 34.33
C LYS A 266 2.87 14.20 33.38
N VAL A 267 1.75 13.69 33.90
CA VAL A 267 0.59 13.23 33.12
C VAL A 267 -0.61 13.98 33.67
N ALA A 268 -1.32 14.72 32.83
CA ALA A 268 -2.43 15.55 33.27
C ALA A 268 -3.57 15.55 32.26
N CYS A 269 -4.80 15.73 32.73
CA CYS A 269 -6.00 15.80 31.91
C CYS A 269 -6.73 17.10 32.22
N GLY A 270 -7.13 17.82 31.17
CA GLY A 270 -7.91 19.05 31.27
C GLY A 270 -7.11 20.33 31.02
N GLY A 271 -7.80 21.47 31.12
CA GLY A 271 -7.27 22.77 30.71
C GLY A 271 -7.06 22.87 29.19
N ALA A 272 -6.36 23.92 28.74
CA ALA A 272 -6.19 24.21 27.32
C ALA A 272 -5.49 23.10 26.53
N PHE A 273 -4.54 22.39 27.15
CA PHE A 273 -3.79 21.30 26.52
C PHE A 273 -4.51 19.94 26.55
N GLY A 274 -5.68 19.85 27.20
CA GLY A 274 -6.40 18.59 27.34
C GLY A 274 -5.58 17.53 28.08
N MET A 275 -5.58 16.31 27.56
CA MET A 275 -4.67 15.27 28.05
C MET A 275 -3.25 15.54 27.53
N GLN A 276 -2.29 15.55 28.43
CA GLN A 276 -0.91 15.88 28.12
C GLN A 276 0.09 15.03 28.92
N ILE A 277 1.26 14.83 28.31
CA ILE A 277 2.41 14.19 28.92
C ILE A 277 3.58 15.16 28.82
N VAL A 278 4.36 15.30 29.90
CA VAL A 278 5.62 16.04 29.88
C VAL A 278 6.76 15.10 30.24
N VAL A 279 7.78 15.04 29.38
CA VAL A 279 8.97 14.22 29.57
C VAL A 279 10.16 15.14 29.80
N GLN A 280 10.92 14.89 30.87
CA GLN A 280 12.21 15.52 31.12
C GLN A 280 13.31 14.67 30.48
N HIS A 281 14.19 15.31 29.73
CA HIS A 281 15.31 14.66 29.06
C HIS A 281 16.65 14.95 29.75
N PRO A 282 17.66 14.10 29.52
CA PRO A 282 19.04 14.47 29.79
C PRO A 282 19.39 15.82 29.12
N GLY A 283 20.11 16.68 29.84
CA GLY A 283 20.46 18.03 29.34
C GLY A 283 19.46 19.13 29.72
N GLY A 284 18.42 18.83 30.52
CA GLY A 284 17.57 19.84 31.15
C GLY A 284 16.41 20.35 30.29
N TYR A 285 16.21 19.79 29.10
CA TYR A 285 15.04 20.10 28.27
C TYR A 285 13.84 19.24 28.65
N TYR A 286 12.66 19.79 28.39
CA TYR A 286 11.39 19.12 28.56
C TYR A 286 10.67 19.08 27.22
N THR A 287 9.93 18.01 26.98
CA THR A 287 9.03 17.91 25.83
C THR A 287 7.61 17.69 26.31
N GLN A 288 6.66 18.38 25.71
CA GLN A 288 5.24 18.22 25.99
C GLN A 288 4.55 17.60 24.78
N TYR A 289 3.64 16.67 25.04
CA TYR A 289 2.77 16.02 24.08
C TYR A 289 1.35 16.28 24.54
N ALA A 290 0.55 17.06 23.80
CA ALA A 290 -0.77 17.52 24.22
C ALA A 290 -1.89 17.09 23.27
N HIS A 291 -3.13 17.36 23.67
CA HIS A 291 -4.37 16.97 22.98
C HIS A 291 -4.55 15.46 22.83
N LEU A 292 -3.92 14.67 23.70
CA LEU A 292 -3.93 13.21 23.60
C LEU A 292 -5.33 12.63 23.84
N ALA A 293 -5.58 11.43 23.31
CA ALA A 293 -6.76 10.64 23.63
C ALA A 293 -6.49 9.60 24.73
N SER A 294 -5.24 9.16 24.88
CA SER A 294 -4.82 8.22 25.92
C SER A 294 -3.34 8.40 26.26
N ALA A 295 -2.98 8.10 27.50
CA ALA A 295 -1.60 7.99 27.95
C ALA A 295 -1.22 6.51 28.07
N ALA A 296 -0.02 6.15 27.65
CA ALA A 296 0.54 4.80 27.74
C ALA A 296 1.62 4.66 28.82
N VAL A 297 1.88 5.75 29.55
CA VAL A 297 2.89 5.84 30.60
C VAL A 297 2.34 6.61 31.79
N ASP A 298 2.86 6.27 32.98
CA ASP A 298 2.51 6.96 34.23
C ASP A 298 3.54 8.03 34.60
N GLN A 299 3.13 8.97 35.46
CA GLN A 299 4.06 9.95 36.03
C GLN A 299 5.17 9.23 36.81
N GLY A 300 6.42 9.62 36.57
CA GLY A 300 7.60 9.00 37.17
C GLY A 300 8.15 7.81 36.37
N GLU A 301 7.48 7.36 35.30
CA GLU A 301 8.01 6.31 34.43
C GLU A 301 9.24 6.81 33.64
N ARG A 302 10.21 5.92 33.43
CA ARG A 302 11.32 6.18 32.50
C ARG A 302 10.88 5.75 31.11
N VAL A 303 11.14 6.59 30.13
CA VAL A 303 10.83 6.32 28.73
C VAL A 303 12.10 6.32 27.91
N ARG A 304 12.11 5.50 26.86
CA ARG A 304 13.21 5.45 25.89
C ARG A 304 12.83 6.15 24.59
N THR A 305 13.81 6.59 23.82
CA THR A 305 13.58 7.11 22.46
C THR A 305 12.70 6.15 21.66
N GLY A 306 11.65 6.68 21.02
CA GLY A 306 10.75 5.92 20.15
C GLY A 306 9.67 5.14 20.89
N GLN A 307 9.76 4.97 22.21
CA GLN A 307 8.74 4.30 23.01
C GLN A 307 7.40 5.01 22.87
N TRP A 308 6.32 4.27 22.65
CA TRP A 308 4.98 4.87 22.61
C TRP A 308 4.58 5.30 24.02
N ILE A 309 4.24 6.56 24.16
CA ILE A 309 3.87 7.20 25.43
C ILE A 309 2.39 7.57 25.48
N GLY A 310 1.67 7.50 24.36
CA GLY A 310 0.24 7.75 24.31
C GLY A 310 -0.28 7.64 22.89
N GLN A 311 -1.52 8.11 22.70
CA GLN A 311 -2.12 8.24 21.38
C GLN A 311 -2.69 9.65 21.19
N SER A 312 -2.55 10.19 19.99
CA SER A 312 -3.10 11.49 19.61
C SER A 312 -4.62 11.53 19.77
N GLY A 313 -5.16 12.73 19.92
CA GLY A 313 -6.59 12.95 20.06
C GLY A 313 -6.97 14.35 19.63
N SER A 314 -8.03 14.87 20.24
CA SER A 314 -8.45 16.26 20.09
C SER A 314 -8.98 16.86 21.41
N THR A 315 -8.45 16.41 22.56
CA THR A 315 -8.91 16.90 23.88
C THR A 315 -8.41 18.33 24.16
N GLY A 316 -9.14 19.08 25.00
CA GLY A 316 -8.77 20.45 25.36
C GLY A 316 -9.18 21.48 24.30
N ASN A 317 -8.41 22.56 24.18
CA ASN A 317 -8.66 23.60 23.18
C ASN A 317 -8.03 23.20 21.84
N SER A 318 -8.77 22.40 21.07
CA SER A 318 -8.35 21.88 19.77
C SER A 318 -9.44 22.14 18.72
N THR A 319 -9.03 22.45 17.48
CA THR A 319 -9.96 22.61 16.35
C THR A 319 -10.15 21.33 15.54
N GLY A 320 -9.40 20.26 15.85
CA GLY A 320 -9.48 18.98 15.17
C GLY A 320 -8.33 18.05 15.56
N PRO A 321 -8.31 16.78 15.12
CA PRO A 321 -7.30 15.82 15.53
C PRO A 321 -5.87 16.25 15.14
N HIS A 322 -5.00 16.39 16.15
CA HIS A 322 -3.58 16.68 15.98
C HIS A 322 -2.80 16.34 17.25
N LEU A 323 -1.47 16.25 17.13
CA LEU A 323 -0.56 16.31 18.26
C LEU A 323 0.03 17.72 18.33
N HIS A 324 -0.15 18.37 19.48
CA HIS A 324 0.61 19.58 19.82
C HIS A 324 1.87 19.19 20.58
N PHE A 325 3.03 19.59 20.05
CA PHE A 325 4.34 19.26 20.59
C PHE A 325 5.12 20.51 20.97
N GLU A 326 5.55 20.59 22.23
CA GLU A 326 6.43 21.68 22.67
C GLU A 326 7.80 21.14 23.11
N VAL A 327 8.80 21.98 22.95
CA VAL A 327 10.10 21.85 23.63
C VAL A 327 10.22 23.01 24.60
N ARG A 328 10.65 22.74 25.83
CA ARG A 328 10.78 23.75 26.89
C ARG A 328 12.11 23.65 27.61
N VAL A 329 12.57 24.76 28.16
CA VAL A 329 13.77 24.82 29.02
C VAL A 329 13.46 24.67 30.53
N THR A 330 12.18 24.75 30.90
CA THR A 330 11.68 24.44 32.25
C THR A 330 10.41 23.59 32.13
N PRO A 331 9.93 22.91 33.20
CA PRO A 331 8.69 22.13 33.11
C PRO A 331 7.42 23.00 32.99
N GLU A 332 7.52 24.29 33.31
CA GLU A 332 6.40 25.24 33.32
C GLU A 332 6.06 25.81 31.94
N LEU A 333 4.82 26.28 31.80
CA LEU A 333 4.36 26.99 30.60
C LEU A 333 5.10 28.33 30.44
N GLY A 334 5.42 28.71 29.21
CA GLY A 334 6.05 30.00 28.88
C GLY A 334 7.57 29.94 28.66
N SER A 335 8.20 28.78 28.85
CA SER A 335 9.62 28.54 28.57
C SER A 335 9.84 27.77 27.25
N ALA A 336 8.86 27.83 26.35
CA ALA A 336 8.87 27.09 25.09
C ALA A 336 9.88 27.66 24.09
N VAL A 337 10.54 26.77 23.35
CA VAL A 337 11.45 27.07 22.24
C VAL A 337 10.94 26.37 20.99
N ASP A 338 11.32 26.88 19.82
CA ASP A 338 10.88 26.32 18.54
C ASP A 338 11.31 24.85 18.39
N PRO A 339 10.35 23.89 18.32
CA PRO A 339 10.66 22.47 18.24
C PRO A 339 11.40 22.07 16.96
N VAL A 340 11.13 22.73 15.83
CA VAL A 340 11.67 22.34 14.51
C VAL A 340 13.19 22.47 14.46
N PRO A 341 13.81 23.64 14.72
CA PRO A 341 15.26 23.76 14.76
C PRO A 341 15.87 22.95 15.91
N TRP A 342 15.17 22.82 17.04
CA TRP A 342 15.68 22.02 18.17
C TRP A 342 15.82 20.53 17.83
N LEU A 343 14.85 19.97 17.11
CA LEU A 343 14.89 18.60 16.58
C LEU A 343 15.93 18.46 15.45
N ALA A 344 16.03 19.45 14.56
CA ALA A 344 17.00 19.44 13.47
C ALA A 344 18.45 19.38 13.97
N THR A 345 18.80 20.12 15.04
CA THR A 345 20.14 20.05 15.67
C THR A 345 20.46 18.68 16.27
N ARG A 346 19.46 17.81 16.42
CA ARG A 346 19.57 16.44 16.94
C ARG A 346 19.42 15.37 15.85
N GLY A 347 19.44 15.77 14.58
CA GLY A 347 19.35 14.87 13.43
C GLY A 347 17.92 14.48 13.03
N VAL A 348 16.90 15.11 13.61
CA VAL A 348 15.50 14.88 13.25
C VAL A 348 15.03 16.00 12.34
N HIS A 349 14.84 15.70 11.06
CA HIS A 349 14.30 16.63 10.09
C HIS A 349 12.80 16.38 9.93
N LEU A 350 12.00 17.39 10.28
CA LEU A 350 10.54 17.32 10.22
C LEU A 350 9.99 17.70 8.85
#